data_AF-A0A2U3H9I1-F1
#
_entry.id   AF-A0A2U3H9I1-F1
#
_cell.length_a   1.000
_cell.length_b   1.000
_cell.length_c   1.000
_cell.angle_alpha   90.00
_cell.angle_beta   90.00
_cell.angle_gamma   90.00
#
_symmetry.space_group_name_H-M   'P 1'
#
loop_
_entity.id
_entity.type
_entity.pdbx_description
1 polymer ?
#
loop_
_entity_poly.entity_id
_entity_poly.type
_entity_poly.pdbx_seq_one_letter_code
_entity_poly.pdbx_strand_id
1 'polypeptide(L)'
;MTDPDRLKRVDALVDNVLPPPAVRAKLRLAAGLTQQEVAEAVGVKRLAVARWELGQTHPRRPHRAVYLHLLNRLAERYPEAAKPDEGMPTPASESRGSG
;
A
#
# COMPACT_ATOMS: atom_id res chain seq x y z
N MET A 1 28.49 -15.39 -12.48
CA MET A 1 27.55 -15.90 -11.46
C MET A 1 26.87 -14.71 -10.81
N THR A 2 25.54 -14.60 -10.91
CA THR A 2 24.78 -13.57 -10.23
C THR A 2 24.66 -13.93 -8.75
N ASP A 3 25.00 -12.99 -7.87
CA ASP A 3 24.83 -13.14 -6.42
C ASP A 3 23.32 -13.21 -6.08
N PRO A 4 22.81 -14.33 -5.53
CA PRO A 4 21.40 -14.47 -5.17
C PRO A 4 20.97 -13.47 -4.09
N ASP A 5 21.89 -12.97 -3.26
CA ASP A 5 21.58 -11.94 -2.26
C ASP A 5 21.42 -10.57 -2.89
N ARG A 6 22.11 -10.29 -4.01
CA ARG A 6 21.88 -9.09 -4.81
C ARG A 6 20.47 -9.09 -5.41
N LEU A 7 20.01 -10.23 -5.93
CA LEU A 7 18.66 -10.34 -6.49
C LEU A 7 17.59 -10.10 -5.42
N LYS A 8 17.71 -10.74 -4.25
CA LYS A 8 16.80 -10.50 -3.11
C LYS A 8 16.76 -9.04 -2.67
N ARG A 9 17.91 -8.33 -2.71
CA ARG A 9 17.95 -6.90 -2.38
C ARG A 9 17.22 -6.05 -3.43
N VAL A 10 17.32 -6.41 -4.71
CA VAL A 10 16.57 -5.76 -5.78
C VAL A 10 15.07 -6.01 -5.62
N ASP A 11 14.67 -7.26 -5.39
CA ASP A 11 13.27 -7.63 -5.17
C ASP A 11 12.71 -6.87 -3.96
N ALA A 12 13.44 -6.81 -2.84
CA ALA A 12 13.04 -6.05 -1.66
C ALA A 12 12.94 -4.52 -1.91
N LEU A 13 13.66 -3.96 -2.88
CA LEU A 13 13.52 -2.55 -3.27
C LEU A 13 12.25 -2.33 -4.09
N VAL A 14 11.92 -3.25 -5.00
CA VAL A 14 10.74 -3.19 -5.86
C VAL A 14 9.46 -3.47 -5.05
N ASP A 15 9.48 -4.47 -4.18
CA ASP A 15 8.32 -4.93 -3.41
C ASP A 15 7.95 -4.00 -2.24
N ASN A 16 8.82 -3.04 -1.91
CA ASN A 16 8.57 -2.07 -0.85
C ASN A 16 7.78 -0.84 -1.35
N VAL A 17 7.29 -0.85 -2.59
CA VAL A 17 6.47 0.22 -3.14
C VAL A 17 5.00 0.01 -2.74
N LEU A 18 4.37 1.05 -2.17
CA LEU A 18 2.94 0.97 -1.88
C LEU A 18 2.14 1.04 -3.18
N PRO A 19 1.13 0.17 -3.37
CA PRO A 19 0.20 0.31 -4.48
C PRO A 19 -0.45 1.70 -4.51
N PRO A 20 -0.98 2.14 -5.67
CA PRO A 20 -1.73 3.39 -5.76
C PRO A 20 -2.88 3.45 -4.75
N PRO A 21 -3.24 4.63 -4.20
CA PRO A 21 -4.25 4.74 -3.14
C PRO A 21 -5.58 4.05 -3.47
N ALA A 22 -6.07 4.19 -4.71
CA ALA A 22 -7.28 3.52 -5.19
C ALA A 22 -7.18 1.99 -5.15
N VAL A 23 -6.03 1.43 -5.53
CA VAL A 23 -5.78 -0.02 -5.49
C VAL A 23 -5.82 -0.53 -4.05
N ARG A 24 -5.32 0.24 -3.08
CA ARG A 24 -5.38 -0.14 -1.65
C ARG A 24 -6.83 -0.34 -1.19
N ALA A 25 -7.70 0.61 -1.52
CA ALA A 25 -9.12 0.52 -1.20
C ALA A 25 -9.81 -0.65 -1.92
N LYS A 26 -9.51 -0.87 -3.20
CA LYS A 26 -10.02 -2.02 -3.97
C LYS A 26 -9.65 -3.35 -3.34
N LEU A 27 -8.38 -3.55 -2.98
CA LEU A 27 -7.90 -4.76 -2.33
C LEU A 27 -8.62 -5.03 -1.02
N ARG A 28 -8.78 -3.99 -0.19
CA ARG A 28 -9.54 -4.07 1.07
C ARG A 28 -10.99 -4.49 0.82
N LEU A 29 -11.67 -3.83 -0.13
CA LEU A 29 -13.08 -4.11 -0.44
C LEU A 29 -13.28 -5.50 -1.04
N ALA A 30 -12.39 -5.96 -1.92
CA ALA A 30 -12.42 -7.31 -2.49
C ALA A 30 -12.29 -8.40 -1.41
N ALA A 31 -11.58 -8.08 -0.33
CA ALA A 31 -11.44 -8.93 0.85
C ALA A 31 -12.63 -8.86 1.83
N GLY A 32 -13.63 -7.99 1.57
CA GLY A 32 -14.75 -7.76 2.47
C GLY A 32 -14.39 -7.01 3.75
N LEU A 33 -13.21 -6.38 3.80
CA LEU A 33 -12.69 -5.71 5.00
C LEU A 33 -13.16 -4.26 5.07
N THR A 34 -13.44 -3.81 6.28
CA THR A 34 -13.65 -2.40 6.62
C THR A 34 -12.32 -1.70 6.90
N GLN A 35 -12.32 -0.36 6.82
CA GLN A 35 -11.14 0.43 7.21
C GLN A 35 -10.79 0.26 8.69
N GLN A 36 -11.77 -0.09 9.53
CA GLN A 36 -11.58 -0.31 10.96
C GLN A 36 -10.79 -1.60 11.21
N GLU A 37 -11.18 -2.71 10.57
CA GLU A 37 -10.47 -3.99 10.70
C GLU A 37 -9.01 -3.90 10.21
N VAL A 38 -8.78 -3.18 9.10
CA VAL A 38 -7.42 -2.91 8.62
C VAL A 38 -6.64 -2.06 9.63
N ALA A 39 -7.29 -1.05 10.23
CA ALA A 39 -6.64 -0.18 11.20
C ALA A 39 -6.24 -0.95 12.48
N GLU A 40 -7.11 -1.84 12.96
CA GLU A 40 -6.84 -2.71 14.11
C GLU A 40 -5.68 -3.68 13.83
N ALA A 41 -5.68 -4.33 12.67
CA ALA A 41 -4.59 -5.22 12.26
C ALA A 41 -3.24 -4.49 12.14
N VAL A 42 -3.24 -3.22 11.72
CA VAL A 42 -2.03 -2.41 11.52
C VAL A 42 -1.61 -1.66 12.80
N GLY A 43 -2.51 -1.52 13.78
CA GLY A 43 -2.27 -0.77 15.03
C GLY A 43 -2.41 0.74 14.88
N VAL A 44 -3.33 1.23 14.04
CA VAL A 44 -3.56 2.66 13.80
C VAL A 44 -5.03 3.03 13.96
N LYS A 45 -5.35 4.33 13.86
CA LYS A 45 -6.75 4.81 13.84
C LYS A 45 -7.37 4.60 12.45
N ARG A 46 -8.66 4.28 12.38
CA ARG A 46 -9.45 4.19 11.13
C ARG A 46 -9.21 5.36 10.17
N LEU A 47 -9.18 6.58 10.72
CA LEU A 47 -8.98 7.81 9.96
C LEU A 47 -7.62 7.84 9.24
N ALA A 48 -6.58 7.20 9.80
CA ALA A 48 -5.28 7.10 9.13
C ALA A 48 -5.39 6.24 7.87
N VAL A 49 -6.03 5.08 7.95
CA VAL A 49 -6.27 4.19 6.80
C VAL A 49 -7.09 4.92 5.73
N ALA A 50 -8.15 5.62 6.11
CA ALA A 50 -8.94 6.42 5.17
C ALA A 50 -8.09 7.47 4.43
N ARG A 51 -7.23 8.22 5.14
CA ARG A 51 -6.33 9.20 4.54
C ARG A 51 -5.26 8.57 3.64
N TRP A 52 -4.82 7.34 3.93
CA TRP A 52 -3.87 6.61 3.08
C TRP A 52 -4.52 6.09 1.80
N GLU A 53 -5.75 5.60 1.87
CA GLU A 53 -6.54 5.16 0.72
C GLU A 53 -6.97 6.32 -0.18
N LEU A 54 -7.12 7.52 0.38
CA LEU A 54 -7.36 8.76 -0.37
C LEU A 54 -6.07 9.41 -0.89
N GLY A 55 -4.88 8.88 -0.57
CA GLY A 55 -3.60 9.46 -0.96
C GLY A 55 -3.23 10.78 -0.26
N GLN A 56 -4.02 11.23 0.72
CA GLN A 56 -3.80 12.47 1.46
C GLN A 56 -2.56 12.41 2.36
N THR A 57 -2.26 11.23 2.90
CA THR A 57 -1.07 11.00 3.73
C THR A 57 -0.49 9.63 3.43
N HIS A 58 0.75 9.41 3.88
CA HIS A 58 1.44 8.13 3.72
C HIS A 58 1.68 7.47 5.07
N PRO A 59 1.60 6.13 5.17
CA PRO A 59 1.98 5.41 6.38
C PRO A 59 3.48 5.59 6.64
N ARG A 60 3.82 5.83 7.91
CA ARG A 60 5.22 5.92 8.37
C ARG A 60 5.66 4.59 8.98
N ARG A 61 6.97 4.38 9.14
CA ARG A 61 7.48 3.23 9.91
C ARG A 61 7.01 3.34 11.37
N PRO A 62 6.70 2.21 12.06
CA PRO A 62 6.74 0.83 11.57
C PRO A 62 5.48 0.39 10.79
N HIS A 63 4.35 1.09 10.94
CA HIS A 63 3.05 0.71 10.36
C HIS A 63 3.07 0.50 8.84
N ARG A 64 3.93 1.22 8.13
CA ARG A 64 4.13 1.05 6.68
C ARG A 64 4.49 -0.38 6.29
N ALA A 65 5.34 -1.06 7.08
CA ALA A 65 5.75 -2.42 6.76
C ALA A 65 4.59 -3.42 6.95
N VAL A 66 3.82 -3.26 8.04
CA VAL A 66 2.65 -4.08 8.33
C VAL A 66 1.57 -3.88 7.27
N TYR A 67 1.29 -2.63 6.92
CA TYR A 67 0.28 -2.29 5.91
C TYR A 67 0.66 -2.79 4.51
N LEU A 68 1.93 -2.65 4.11
CA LEU A 68 2.42 -3.27 2.88
C LEU A 68 2.21 -4.78 2.86
N HIS A 69 2.62 -5.46 3.94
CA HIS A 69 2.51 -6.90 4.02
C HIS A 69 1.04 -7.35 3.86
N LEU A 70 0.12 -6.65 4.54
CA LEU A 70 -1.32 -6.88 4.37
C LEU A 70 -1.75 -6.70 2.91
N LEU A 71 -1.38 -5.59 2.27
CA LEU A 71 -1.76 -5.32 0.88
C LEU A 71 -1.19 -6.34 -0.11
N ASN A 72 0.05 -6.79 0.07
CA ASN A 72 0.67 -7.81 -0.78
C ASN A 72 -0.10 -9.14 -0.67
N ARG A 73 -0.45 -9.57 0.55
CA ARG A 73 -1.26 -10.78 0.77
C ARG A 73 -2.66 -10.67 0.18
N LEU A 74 -3.27 -9.48 0.20
CA LEU A 74 -4.54 -9.24 -0.47
C LEU A 74 -4.39 -9.28 -1.99
N ALA A 75 -3.31 -8.71 -2.55
CA ALA A 75 -3.07 -8.70 -4.00
C ALA A 75 -2.85 -10.11 -4.56
N GLU A 76 -2.14 -10.99 -3.81
CA GLU A 76 -2.00 -12.41 -4.15
C GLU A 76 -3.36 -13.12 -4.24
N ARG A 77 -4.31 -12.78 -3.35
CA ARG A 77 -5.63 -13.40 -3.29
C ARG A 77 -6.64 -12.79 -4.27
N TYR A 78 -6.49 -11.50 -4.56
CA TYR A 78 -7.40 -10.70 -5.37
C TYR A 78 -6.65 -9.97 -6.50
N PRO A 79 -6.07 -10.70 -7.47
CA PRO A 79 -5.22 -10.10 -8.51
C PRO A 79 -5.98 -9.10 -9.40
N GLU A 80 -7.28 -9.29 -9.61
CA GLU A 80 -8.10 -8.33 -10.38
C GLU A 80 -8.24 -6.98 -9.68
N ALA A 81 -8.29 -6.97 -8.34
CA ALA A 81 -8.36 -5.74 -7.56
C ALA A 81 -7.00 -5.02 -7.47
N ALA A 82 -5.89 -5.71 -7.76
CA ALA A 82 -4.54 -5.16 -7.76
C ALA A 82 -4.23 -4.33 -9.01
N LYS A 83 -5.01 -4.49 -10.09
CA LYS A 83 -4.83 -3.73 -11.34
C LYS A 83 -5.25 -2.27 -11.13
N PRO A 84 -4.39 -1.29 -11.45
CA PRO A 84 -4.81 0.09 -11.55
C PRO A 84 -5.90 0.21 -12.61
N ASP A 85 -6.95 1.02 -12.40
CA ASP A 85 -7.81 1.39 -13.52
C ASP A 85 -7.01 2.29 -14.45
N GLU A 86 -6.87 1.88 -15.70
CA GLU A 86 -6.32 2.70 -16.78
C GLU A 86 -7.27 3.89 -17.04
N GLY A 87 -7.10 4.98 -16.29
CA GLY A 87 -7.92 6.18 -16.51
C GLY A 87 -7.98 7.22 -15.38
N MET A 88 -7.44 6.95 -14.19
CA MET A 88 -7.47 7.94 -13.10
C MET A 88 -6.10 8.62 -12.93
N PRO A 89 -6.01 9.97 -13.01
CA PRO A 89 -4.75 10.65 -12.82
C PRO A 89 -4.28 10.41 -11.38
N THR A 90 -3.04 9.94 -11.25
CA THR A 90 -2.36 9.90 -9.96
C THR A 90 -2.18 11.35 -9.51
N PRO A 91 -2.72 11.81 -8.36
CA PRO A 91 -2.22 13.06 -7.81
C PRO A 91 -0.76 12.78 -7.44
N ALA A 92 0.12 13.41 -8.21
CA ALA A 92 1.55 13.30 -8.06
C ALA A 92 1.92 13.60 -6.61
N SER A 93 2.85 12.80 -6.12
CA SER A 93 3.65 13.06 -4.94
C SER A 93 4.35 14.42 -5.08
N GLU A 94 3.69 15.52 -4.72
CA GLU A 94 4.37 16.77 -4.43
C GLU A 94 4.98 16.68 -3.02
N SER A 95 6.27 16.34 -3.03
CA SER A 95 7.16 16.68 -1.93
C SER A 95 7.43 18.17 -1.93
N ARG A 96 7.12 18.83 -0.81
CA ARG A 96 7.87 19.94 -0.20
C ARG A 96 7.32 20.06 1.24
N GLY A 97 8.10 20.00 2.32
CA GLY A 97 9.45 20.49 2.48
C GLY A 97 9.39 21.96 2.91
N SER A 98 9.52 22.18 4.22
CA SER A 98 9.93 23.42 4.91
C SER A 98 8.93 24.57 5.07
N GLY A 99 8.90 25.08 6.31
CA GLY A 99 8.17 26.26 6.78
C GLY A 99 7.86 26.13 8.26
#